data_AF-R0M7E6-F1
#
_entry.id   AF-R0M7E6-F1
#
_cell.length_a   1.000
_cell.length_b   1.000
_cell.length_c   1.000
_cell.angle_alpha   90.00
_cell.angle_beta   90.00
_cell.angle_gamma   90.00
#
_symmetry.space_group_name_H-M   'P 1'
#
loop_
_entity.id
_entity.type
_entity.pdbx_description
1 polymer ?
#
loop_
_entity_poly.entity_id
_entity_poly.type
_entity_poly.pdbx_seq_one_letter_code
_entity_poly.pdbx_strand_id
1 'polypeptide(L)' 'MTRSNIEVVFNNASPELRKYLTKSLSKYGNPIDVLSNMRKGEIAMVFGAGGGTQIQLGSNLEYYKALNLLKEV' A
#
# COMPACT_ATOMS: atom_id res chain seq x y z
N MET A 1 -2.39 9.09 -2.62
CA MET A 1 -2.49 8.67 -1.21
C MET A 1 -1.27 9.21 -0.47
N THR A 2 -1.47 9.81 0.71
CA THR A 2 -0.43 10.55 1.49
C THR A 2 0.02 9.74 2.70
N ARG A 3 1.21 10.05 3.24
CA ARG A 3 1.73 9.41 4.47
C ARG A 3 0.75 9.55 5.65
N SER A 4 0.17 10.74 5.84
CA SER A 4 -0.82 10.98 6.91
C SER A 4 -2.07 10.11 6.75
N ASN A 5 -2.56 9.90 5.52
CA ASN A 5 -3.70 9.00 5.32
C ASN A 5 -3.34 7.54 5.64
N ILE A 6 -2.14 7.09 5.25
CA ILE A 6 -1.64 5.76 5.60
C ILE A 6 -1.53 5.60 7.11
N GLU A 7 -1.00 6.59 7.81
CA GLU A 7 -0.82 6.58 9.25
C GLU A 7 -2.16 6.50 9.99
N VAL A 8 -3.14 7.31 9.59
CA VAL A 8 -4.50 7.27 10.17
C VAL A 8 -5.13 5.90 9.94
N VAL A 9 -5.09 5.37 8.71
CA VAL A 9 -5.71 4.08 8.39
C VAL A 9 -4.99 2.92 9.07
N PHE A 10 -3.66 2.94 9.14
CA PHE A 10 -2.88 1.94 9.84
C PHE A 10 -3.15 1.97 11.35
N ASN A 11 -3.26 3.14 11.96
CA ASN A 11 -3.55 3.27 13.38
C ASN A 11 -4.99 2.88 13.75
N ASN A 12 -5.94 3.11 12.83
CA ASN A 12 -7.34 2.72 13.00
C ASN A 12 -7.62 1.25 12.66
N ALA A 13 -6.67 0.54 12.04
CA ALA A 13 -6.80 -0.88 11.75
C ALA A 13 -6.80 -1.72 13.04
N SER A 14 -7.42 -2.90 12.96
CA SER A 14 -7.48 -3.86 14.07
C SER A 14 -6.08 -4.17 14.62
N PRO A 15 -5.92 -4.40 15.95
CA PRO A 15 -4.63 -4.74 16.53
C PRO A 15 -3.93 -5.93 15.87
N GLU A 16 -4.71 -6.93 15.45
CA GLU A 16 -4.23 -8.11 14.73
C GLU A 16 -3.66 -7.76 13.35
N LEU A 17 -4.38 -6.93 12.58
CA LEU A 17 -3.95 -6.48 11.26
C LEU A 17 -2.68 -5.62 11.37
N ARG A 18 -2.62 -4.72 12.36
CA ARG A 18 -1.44 -3.91 12.64
C ARG A 18 -0.23 -4.79 12.98
N LYS A 19 -0.40 -5.81 13.82
CA LYS A 19 0.65 -6.76 14.17
C LYS A 19 1.11 -7.57 12.95
N TYR A 20 0.18 -8.04 12.13
CA TYR A 20 0.46 -8.76 10.90
C TYR A 20 1.27 -7.91 9.91
N LEU A 21 0.84 -6.67 9.64
CA LEU A 21 1.52 -5.76 8.73
C LEU A 21 2.90 -5.36 9.26
N THR A 22 3.01 -5.09 10.57
CA THR A 22 4.29 -4.79 11.21
C THR A 22 5.27 -5.94 11.03
N LYS A 23 4.85 -7.19 11.28
CA LYS A 23 5.71 -8.37 11.10
C LYS A 23 6.06 -8.61 9.63
N SER A 24 5.12 -8.39 8.72
CA SER A 24 5.30 -8.66 7.29
C SER A 24 6.22 -7.62 6.61
N LEU A 25 6.15 -6.37 7.07
CA LEU A 25 6.88 -5.24 6.49
C LEU A 25 8.18 -4.89 7.22
N SER A 26 8.41 -5.43 8.43
CA SER A 26 9.60 -5.12 9.24
C SER A 26 10.92 -5.35 8.51
N LYS A 27 10.98 -6.35 7.62
CA LYS A 27 12.18 -6.64 6.80
C LYS A 27 12.48 -5.57 5.74
N TYR A 28 11.51 -4.71 5.43
CA TYR A 28 11.62 -3.60 4.47
C TYR A 28 11.71 -2.23 5.15
N GLY A 29 11.40 -2.14 6.45
CA GLY A 29 11.47 -0.93 7.25
C GLY A 29 10.20 -0.64 8.04
N ASN A 30 9.98 0.63 8.35
CA ASN A 30 8.77 1.07 9.04
C ASN A 30 7.53 0.82 8.13
N PRO A 31 6.46 0.17 8.62
CA PRO A 31 5.28 -0.14 7.83
C PRO A 31 4.62 1.08 7.17
N ILE A 32 4.54 2.21 7.88
CA ILE A 32 3.95 3.44 7.36
C ILE A 32 4.82 3.98 6.23
N ASP A 33 6.14 3.96 6.38
CA ASP A 33 7.07 4.43 5.35
C ASP A 33 7.01 3.55 4.10
N VAL A 34 7.00 2.22 4.28
CA VAL A 34 6.87 1.26 3.17
C VAL A 34 5.53 1.44 2.43
N LEU A 35 4.42 1.56 3.16
CA LEU A 35 3.08 1.72 2.58
C LEU A 35 2.89 3.11 1.92
N SER A 36 3.53 4.15 2.44
CA SER A 36 3.46 5.51 1.92
C SER A 36 4.45 5.82 0.81
N ASN A 37 5.50 5.01 0.65
CA ASN A 37 6.47 5.08 -0.44
C ASN A 37 5.90 4.53 -1.77
N MET A 38 4.70 4.99 -2.14
CA MET A 38 4.20 4.81 -3.51
C MET A 38 5.01 5.72 -4.42
N ARG A 39 5.95 5.13 -5.16
CA ARG A 39 6.63 5.84 -6.22
C ARG A 39 5.65 6.08 -7.35
N LYS A 40 5.17 7.33 -7.47
CA LYS A 40 4.65 7.86 -8.74
C LYS A 40 5.83 8.04 -9.69
N GLY A 41 6.42 6.94 -10.16
CA GLY A 41 7.46 6.94 -11.18
C GLY A 41 6.84 6.79 -12.55
N GLU A 42 7.32 7.57 -13.52
CA GLU A 42 7.12 7.28 -14.94
C GLU A 42 7.70 5.89 -15.26
N ILE A 43 6.88 5.07 -15.93
CA ILE A 43 7.20 3.84 -16.67
C ILE A 43 7.06 2.48 -15.94
N ALA A 44 5.98 1.80 -16.36
CA ALA A 44 5.82 0.41 -16.80
C ALA A 44 6.33 -0.77 -15.95
N MET A 45 5.41 -1.68 -15.59
CA MET A 45 5.34 -2.97 -16.31
C MET A 45 4.00 -3.71 -16.09
N VAL A 46 3.25 -3.81 -17.20
CA VAL A 46 2.46 -4.95 -17.70
C VAL A 46 1.41 -5.63 -16.81
N PHE A 47 0.19 -5.11 -16.84
CA PHE A 47 -0.97 -5.95 -17.14
C PHE A 47 -1.49 -5.50 -18.51
N GLY A 48 -1.66 -6.47 -19.42
CA GLY A 48 -1.73 -6.27 -20.87
C GLY A 48 -2.73 -5.21 -21.37
N ALA A 49 -2.36 -4.58 -22.48
CA ALA A 49 -3.20 -3.97 -23.53
C ALA A 49 -4.44 -3.11 -23.17
N GLY A 50 -4.64 -2.68 -21.92
CA GLY A 50 -5.75 -1.79 -21.52
C GLY A 50 -5.24 -0.47 -20.98
N GLY A 51 -5.31 0.61 -21.77
CA GLY A 51 -4.76 1.94 -21.47
C GLY A 51 -5.40 2.66 -20.28
N GLY A 52 -4.99 2.29 -19.06
CA GLY A 52 -5.29 3.02 -17.82
C GLY A 52 -4.02 3.45 -17.08
N THR A 53 -4.10 4.53 -16.31
CA THR A 53 -3.02 4.99 -15.41
C THR A 53 -2.73 3.92 -14.35
N GLN A 54 -1.56 3.28 -14.42
CA GLN A 54 -1.14 2.26 -13.45
C GLN A 54 -0.35 2.88 -12.28
N ILE A 55 -0.68 2.47 -11.04
CA ILE A 55 -0.02 2.90 -9.81
C ILE A 55 0.96 1.80 -9.39
N GLN A 56 2.24 2.13 -9.19
CA GLN A 56 3.19 1.21 -8.59
C GLN A 56 3.14 1.33 -7.05
N LEU A 57 2.78 0.24 -6.41
CA LEU A 57 2.66 0.17 -4.96
C LEU A 57 4.04 -0.12 -4.34
N GLY A 58 4.33 0.51 -3.20
CA GLY A 58 5.58 0.29 -2.45
C GLY A 58 5.63 -1.08 -1.75
N SER A 59 4.50 -1.79 -1.73
CA SER A 59 4.36 -3.14 -1.16
C SER A 59 3.24 -3.92 -1.85
N ASN A 60 2.94 -5.13 -1.38
CA ASN A 60 1.91 -5.99 -1.96
C ASN A 60 0.52 -5.31 -1.94
N LEU A 61 -0.23 -5.47 -3.05
CA LEU A 61 -1.60 -4.98 -3.24
C LEU A 61 -2.55 -5.37 -2.11
N GLU A 62 -2.41 -6.60 -1.61
CA GLU A 62 -3.29 -7.16 -0.57
C GLU A 62 -3.21 -6.38 0.75
N TYR A 63 -2.08 -5.72 1.04
CA TYR A 63 -1.98 -4.87 2.22
C TYR A 63 -2.85 -3.61 2.10
N TYR A 64 -2.94 -3.05 0.90
CA TYR A 64 -3.77 -1.88 0.64
C TYR A 64 -5.26 -2.23 0.65
N LYS A 65 -5.64 -3.41 0.13
CA LYS A 65 -7.01 -3.94 0.25
C LYS A 65 -7.39 -4.23 1.70
N ALA A 66 -6.50 -4.86 2.46
CA ALA A 66 -6.74 -5.16 3.88
C ALA A 66 -6.91 -3.88 4.72
N LEU A 67 -6.23 -2.79 4.34
CA LEU A 67 -6.40 -1.45 4.91
C LEU A 67 -7.59 -0.69 4.33
N ASN A 68 -8.37 -1.30 3.42
CA ASN A 68 -9.50 -0.69 2.73
C ASN A 68 -9.13 0.63 1.99
N LEU A 69 -7.88 0.71 1.53
CA LEU A 69 -7.33 1.87 0.80
C LEU A 69 -7.64 1.81 -0.70
N LEU A 70 -8.05 0.65 -1.19
CA LEU A 70 -8.46 0.42 -2.57
C LEU A 70 -9.91 -0.05 -2.55
N LYS A 71 -10.79 0.71 -3.22
CA LYS A 71 -12.15 0.27 -3.52
C LYS A 71 -12.18 -0.14 -4.98
N GLU A 72 -12.64 -1.35 -5.27
CA GLU A 72 -13.08 -1.69 -6.62
C GLU A 72 -14.29 -0.82 -6.96
N VAL A 73 -14.26 -0.17 -8.13
CA VAL A 73 -15.37 0.58 -8.74
C VAL A 73 -15.97 -0.25 -9.85
#